data_AF-A0A8J6Z3W5-F1
#
_entry.id   AF-A0A8J6Z3W5-F1
#
_cell.length_a   1.000
_cell.length_b   1.000
_cell.length_c   1.000
_cell.angle_alpha   90.00
_cell.angle_beta   90.00
_cell.angle_gamma   90.00
#
_symmetry.space_group_name_H-M   'P 1'
#
loop_
_entity.id
_entity.type
_entity.pdbx_description
1 polymer ?
#
loop_
_entity_poly.entity_id
_entity_poly.type
_entity_poly.pdbx_seq_one_letter_code
_entity_poly.pdbx_strand_id
1 'polypeptide(L)'
;MKKFKFQLETLLKVTKRKKDDAEMQFAESSRKLEECRAKLQILLREMAEGQKEFADMTSEGKKVTVGVIMTYNEFFNWKREQIERQQEIILRATQDKQQKLKILMQLMTYLKSIEQLKEKRLREYNAEVLFEEQKMLDEIGLQLSMRK
;
A
#
# COMPACT_ATOMS: atom_id res chain seq x y z
N MET A 1 -4.32 -43.34 -8.48
CA MET A 1 -3.75 -42.14 -9.16
C MET A 1 -2.98 -41.30 -8.16
N LYS A 2 -1.82 -40.75 -8.55
CA LYS A 2 -1.03 -39.86 -7.69
C LYS A 2 -1.75 -38.51 -7.58
N LYS A 3 -1.92 -37.95 -6.38
CA LYS A 3 -2.56 -36.63 -6.18
C LYS A 3 -1.73 -35.50 -6.82
N PHE A 4 -2.38 -34.46 -7.34
CA PHE A 4 -1.70 -33.26 -7.83
C PHE A 4 -0.83 -32.62 -6.73
N LYS A 5 0.43 -32.33 -7.05
CA LYS A 5 1.36 -31.63 -6.17
C LYS A 5 2.02 -30.49 -6.92
N PHE A 6 1.71 -29.26 -6.53
CA PHE A 6 2.36 -28.09 -7.11
C PHE A 6 3.75 -27.89 -6.50
N GLN A 7 4.77 -27.88 -7.33
CA GLN A 7 6.17 -27.80 -6.88
C GLN A 7 6.51 -26.46 -6.17
N LEU A 8 5.80 -25.38 -6.52
CA LEU A 8 6.03 -24.05 -5.97
C LEU A 8 5.03 -23.68 -4.85
N GLU A 9 4.41 -24.66 -4.18
CA GLU A 9 3.42 -24.40 -3.13
C GLU A 9 4.02 -23.60 -1.96
N THR A 10 5.24 -23.93 -1.53
CA THR A 10 5.95 -23.20 -0.47
C THR A 10 6.24 -21.76 -0.89
N LEU A 11 6.68 -21.56 -2.13
CA LEU A 11 6.95 -20.24 -2.68
C LEU A 11 5.66 -19.41 -2.74
N LEU A 12 4.55 -20.00 -3.20
CA LEU A 12 3.24 -19.35 -3.22
C LEU A 12 2.82 -18.89 -1.82
N LYS A 13 2.97 -19.75 -0.81
CA LYS A 13 2.64 -19.43 0.59
C LYS A 13 3.51 -18.30 1.15
N VAL A 14 4.81 -18.32 0.88
CA VAL A 14 5.74 -17.27 1.31
C VAL A 14 5.42 -15.95 0.62
N THR A 15 5.12 -15.96 -0.68
CA THR A 15 4.76 -14.75 -1.43
C THR A 15 3.45 -14.15 -0.94
N LYS A 16 2.46 -14.96 -0.55
CA LYS A 16 1.23 -14.47 0.11
C LYS A 16 1.53 -13.73 1.40
N ARG A 17 2.32 -14.32 2.29
CA ARG A 17 2.75 -13.64 3.54
C ARG A 17 3.47 -12.32 3.27
N LYS A 18 4.41 -12.31 2.31
CA LYS A 18 5.11 -11.08 1.92
C LYS A 18 4.17 -10.00 1.39
N LYS A 19 3.13 -10.38 0.63
CA LYS A 19 2.08 -9.46 0.18
C LYS A 19 1.34 -8.88 1.40
N ASP A 20 0.91 -9.72 2.33
CA ASP A 20 0.16 -9.29 3.52
C ASP A 20 1.01 -8.31 4.36
N ASP A 21 2.30 -8.61 4.56
CA ASP A 21 3.24 -7.72 5.24
C ASP A 21 3.40 -6.37 4.50
N ALA A 22 3.49 -6.40 3.17
CA ALA A 22 3.61 -5.19 2.35
C ALA A 22 2.31 -4.35 2.35
N GLU A 23 1.14 -4.99 2.41
CA GLU A 23 -0.15 -4.30 2.59
C GLU A 23 -0.21 -3.59 3.93
N MET A 24 0.25 -4.23 4.99
CA MET A 24 0.33 -3.62 6.32
C MET A 24 1.26 -2.40 6.32
N GLN A 25 2.47 -2.52 5.76
CA GLN A 25 3.40 -1.39 5.66
C GLN A 25 2.86 -0.24 4.81
N PHE A 26 2.15 -0.54 3.72
CA PHE A 26 1.48 0.48 2.91
C PHE A 26 0.37 1.19 3.68
N ALA A 27 -0.42 0.46 4.48
CA ALA A 27 -1.45 1.04 5.33
C ALA A 27 -0.86 1.95 6.42
N GLU A 28 0.22 1.51 7.06
CA GLU A 28 0.94 2.30 8.08
C GLU A 28 1.52 3.60 7.51
N SER A 29 2.25 3.52 6.39
CA SER A 29 2.79 4.72 5.71
C SER A 29 1.67 5.67 5.25
N SER A 30 0.51 5.12 4.85
CA SER A 30 -0.67 5.92 4.50
C SER A 30 -1.24 6.65 5.71
N ARG A 31 -1.39 5.99 6.87
CA ARG A 31 -1.84 6.64 8.11
C ARG A 31 -0.88 7.74 8.54
N LYS A 32 0.42 7.46 8.52
CA LYS A 32 1.46 8.44 8.87
C LYS A 32 1.41 9.68 7.98
N LEU A 33 1.18 9.51 6.68
CA LEU A 33 1.02 10.65 5.76
C LEU A 33 -0.19 11.52 6.14
N GLU A 34 -1.32 10.89 6.47
CA GLU A 34 -2.53 11.63 6.88
C GLU A 34 -2.33 12.35 8.23
N GLU A 35 -1.65 11.73 9.19
CA GLU A 35 -1.25 12.40 10.44
C GLU A 35 -0.35 13.61 10.18
N CYS A 36 0.63 13.49 9.28
CA CYS A 36 1.49 14.59 8.91
C CYS A 36 0.72 15.74 8.24
N ARG A 37 -0.27 15.42 7.39
CA ARG A 37 -1.16 16.41 6.78
C ARG A 37 -2.05 17.09 7.81
N ALA A 38 -2.60 16.34 8.75
CA ALA A 38 -3.40 16.89 9.84
C ALA A 38 -2.58 17.88 10.69
N LYS A 39 -1.33 17.54 11.02
CA LYS A 39 -0.41 18.45 11.73
C LYS A 39 -0.16 19.75 10.94
N LEU A 40 0.03 19.66 9.63
CA LEU A 40 0.18 20.86 8.79
C LEU A 40 -1.09 21.74 8.84
N GLN A 41 -2.27 21.13 8.80
CA GLN A 41 -3.54 21.89 8.90
C GLN A 41 -3.68 22.61 10.24
N ILE A 42 -3.23 22.01 11.34
CA ILE A 42 -3.18 22.67 12.65
C ILE A 42 -2.25 23.88 12.60
N LEU A 43 -1.02 23.72 12.09
CA LEU A 43 -0.06 24.82 11.99
C LEU A 43 -0.57 25.98 11.12
N LEU A 44 -1.22 25.67 10.00
CA LEU A 44 -1.82 26.69 9.11
C LEU A 44 -2.98 27.43 9.79
N ARG A 45 -3.79 26.71 10.58
CA ARG A 45 -4.88 27.32 11.35
C ARG A 45 -4.33 28.27 12.42
N GLU A 46 -3.35 27.83 13.20
CA GLU A 46 -2.70 28.66 14.22
C GLU A 46 -2.04 29.91 13.60
N MET A 47 -1.45 29.77 12.40
CA MET A 47 -0.91 30.90 11.65
C MET A 47 -2.00 31.91 11.27
N ALA A 48 -3.14 31.42 10.72
CA ALA A 48 -4.26 32.27 10.33
C ALA A 48 -4.93 32.95 11.54
N GLU A 49 -5.06 32.25 12.66
CA GLU A 49 -5.57 32.81 13.92
C GLU A 49 -4.65 33.92 14.42
N GLY A 50 -3.34 33.67 14.49
CA GLY A 50 -2.37 34.70 14.90
C GLY A 50 -2.34 35.91 13.97
N GLN A 51 -2.51 35.73 12.67
CA GLN A 51 -2.63 36.83 11.70
C GLN A 51 -3.89 37.66 11.94
N LYS A 52 -5.02 37.00 12.22
CA LYS A 52 -6.28 37.67 12.53
C LYS A 52 -6.17 38.47 13.83
N GLU A 53 -5.63 37.88 14.89
CA GLU A 53 -5.40 38.56 16.16
C GLU A 53 -4.50 39.80 15.99
N PHE A 54 -3.41 39.65 15.23
CA PHE A 54 -2.52 40.77 14.95
C PHE A 54 -3.24 41.89 14.19
N ALA A 55 -3.99 41.55 13.15
CA ALA A 55 -4.77 42.52 12.38
C ALA A 55 -5.82 43.25 13.24
N ASP A 56 -6.51 42.51 14.12
CA ASP A 56 -7.48 43.06 15.06
C ASP A 56 -6.82 44.00 16.08
N MET A 57 -5.58 43.73 16.50
CA MET A 57 -4.82 44.62 17.39
C MET A 57 -4.29 45.87 16.68
N THR A 58 -3.87 45.76 15.42
CA THR A 58 -3.33 46.87 14.63
C THR A 58 -4.38 47.64 13.82
N SER A 59 -5.68 47.36 14.05
CA SER A 59 -6.78 48.02 13.37
C SER A 59 -6.78 49.53 13.61
N GLU A 60 -7.33 50.28 12.66
CA GLU A 60 -7.37 51.75 12.67
C GLU A 60 -7.86 52.32 14.02
N GLY A 61 -7.14 53.31 14.56
CA GLY A 61 -7.45 53.94 15.84
C GLY A 61 -6.83 53.29 17.10
N LYS A 62 -6.15 52.13 16.99
CA LYS A 62 -5.47 51.49 18.12
C LYS A 62 -3.96 51.83 18.15
N LYS A 63 -3.45 52.16 19.34
CA LYS A 63 -2.00 52.34 19.58
C LYS A 63 -1.40 50.99 19.96
N VAL A 64 -0.47 50.50 19.15
CA VAL A 64 0.30 49.28 19.42
C VAL A 64 1.76 49.65 19.64
N THR A 65 2.38 49.06 20.66
CA THR A 65 3.81 49.27 20.93
C THR A 65 4.68 48.50 19.94
N VAL A 66 5.85 49.04 19.59
CA VAL A 66 6.83 48.38 18.72
C VAL A 66 7.22 46.99 19.23
N GLY A 67 7.34 46.79 20.54
CA GLY A 67 7.65 45.47 21.12
C GLY A 67 6.61 44.39 20.82
N VAL A 68 5.31 44.75 20.79
CA VAL A 68 4.24 43.81 20.42
C VAL A 68 4.35 43.43 18.94
N ILE A 69 4.66 44.40 18.07
CA ILE A 69 4.87 44.13 16.64
C ILE A 69 6.04 43.18 16.42
N MET A 70 7.16 43.40 17.13
CA MET A 70 8.32 42.51 17.04
C MET A 70 8.00 41.09 17.52
N THR A 71 7.28 40.96 18.64
CA THR A 71 6.88 39.65 19.19
C THR A 71 6.04 38.85 18.19
N TYR A 72 5.05 39.49 17.54
CA TYR A 72 4.25 38.83 16.51
C TYR A 72 5.08 38.47 15.26
N ASN A 73 6.03 39.31 14.87
CA ASN A 73 6.92 39.02 13.74
C ASN A 73 7.78 37.76 14.02
N GLU A 74 8.36 37.66 15.21
CA GLU A 74 9.11 36.48 15.65
C GLU A 74 8.23 35.22 15.66
N PHE A 75 7.02 35.33 16.20
CA PHE A 75 6.03 34.24 16.18
C PHE A 75 5.72 33.78 14.74
N PHE A 76 5.46 34.70 13.81
CA PHE A 76 5.16 34.39 12.42
C PHE A 76 6.34 33.74 11.70
N ASN A 77 7.55 34.22 11.93
CA ASN A 77 8.76 33.61 11.36
C ASN A 77 8.94 32.19 11.89
N TRP A 78 8.83 32.00 13.20
CA TRP A 78 8.92 30.68 13.82
C TRP A 78 7.83 29.72 13.29
N LYS A 79 6.58 30.17 13.18
CA LYS A 79 5.49 29.36 12.61
C LYS A 79 5.72 29.01 11.15
N ARG A 80 6.24 29.94 10.35
CA ARG A 80 6.59 29.68 8.94
C ARG A 80 7.63 28.58 8.83
N GLU A 81 8.68 28.63 9.63
CA GLU A 81 9.69 27.56 9.66
C GLU A 81 9.09 26.21 10.09
N GLN A 82 8.17 26.18 11.06
CA GLN A 82 7.48 24.94 11.45
C GLN A 82 6.66 24.37 10.29
N ILE A 83 5.95 25.24 9.56
CA ILE A 83 5.17 24.87 8.38
C ILE A 83 6.08 24.28 7.30
N GLU A 84 7.20 24.95 6.99
CA GLU A 84 8.17 24.49 6.00
C GLU A 84 8.75 23.12 6.37
N ARG A 85 9.21 22.96 7.63
CA ARG A 85 9.68 21.66 8.14
C ARG A 85 8.60 20.58 8.03
N GLN A 86 7.35 20.91 8.33
CA GLN A 86 6.25 19.95 8.25
C GLN A 86 5.92 19.57 6.80
N GLN A 87 6.04 20.51 5.85
CA GLN A 87 5.90 20.23 4.42
C GLN A 87 6.99 19.28 3.92
N GLU A 88 8.24 19.44 4.36
CA GLU A 88 9.32 18.50 4.06
C GLU A 88 9.05 17.09 4.61
N ILE A 89 8.52 17.00 5.84
CA ILE A 89 8.11 15.72 6.43
C ILE A 89 7.02 15.05 5.59
N ILE A 90 6.02 15.81 5.13
CA ILE A 90 4.97 15.30 4.24
C ILE A 90 5.55 14.81 2.92
N LEU A 91 6.52 15.52 2.35
CA LEU A 91 7.19 15.10 1.12
C LEU A 91 7.87 13.74 1.32
N ARG A 92 8.64 13.58 2.40
CA ARG A 92 9.31 12.31 2.73
C ARG A 92 8.30 11.18 2.99
N ALA A 93 7.22 11.45 3.72
CA ALA A 93 6.16 10.47 3.98
C ALA A 93 5.42 10.06 2.70
N THR A 94 5.24 10.99 1.76
CA THR A 94 4.64 10.71 0.44
C THR A 94 5.54 9.79 -0.37
N GLN A 95 6.85 10.07 -0.39
CA GLN A 95 7.83 9.22 -1.06
C GLN A 95 7.87 7.82 -0.47
N ASP A 96 7.89 7.69 0.87
CA ASP A 96 7.85 6.39 1.56
C ASP A 96 6.59 5.60 1.18
N LYS A 97 5.41 6.21 1.27
CA LYS A 97 4.14 5.58 0.85
C LYS A 97 4.22 5.09 -0.61
N GLN A 98 4.77 5.89 -1.52
CA GLN A 98 4.90 5.52 -2.93
C GLN A 98 5.86 4.34 -3.13
N GLN A 99 6.96 4.29 -2.38
CA GLN A 99 7.88 3.15 -2.41
C GLN A 99 7.21 1.87 -1.90
N LYS A 100 6.47 1.95 -0.80
CA LYS A 100 5.71 0.80 -0.26
C LYS A 100 4.64 0.32 -1.23
N LEU A 101 3.92 1.24 -1.89
CA LEU A 101 2.96 0.90 -2.94
C LEU A 101 3.62 0.15 -4.11
N LYS A 102 4.79 0.61 -4.56
CA LYS A 102 5.52 -0.05 -5.65
C LYS A 102 5.91 -1.49 -5.28
N ILE A 103 6.40 -1.71 -4.05
CA ILE A 103 6.74 -3.04 -3.55
C ILE A 103 5.50 -3.93 -3.51
N LEU A 104 4.38 -3.43 -2.99
CA LEU A 104 3.12 -4.15 -2.95
C LEU A 104 2.66 -4.57 -4.36
N MET A 105 2.68 -3.65 -5.32
CA MET A 105 2.31 -3.94 -6.72
C MET A 105 3.19 -5.02 -7.35
N GLN A 106 4.51 -4.99 -7.09
CA GLN A 106 5.43 -6.01 -7.56
C GLN A 106 5.09 -7.39 -6.97
N LEU A 107 4.82 -7.46 -5.66
CA LEU A 107 4.44 -8.70 -4.99
C LEU A 107 3.10 -9.25 -5.48
N MET A 108 2.11 -8.39 -5.70
CA MET A 108 0.81 -8.78 -6.27
C MET A 108 0.96 -9.35 -7.69
N THR A 109 1.80 -8.71 -8.52
CA THR A 109 2.06 -9.15 -9.90
C THR A 109 2.77 -10.51 -9.91
N TYR A 110 3.76 -10.68 -9.04
CA TYR A 110 4.49 -11.93 -8.90
C TYR A 110 3.62 -13.05 -8.30
N LEU A 111 2.75 -12.73 -7.35
CA LEU A 111 1.80 -13.69 -6.80
C LEU A 111 0.86 -14.20 -7.90
N LYS A 112 0.31 -13.28 -8.69
CA LYS A 112 -0.59 -13.60 -9.80
C LYS A 112 0.06 -14.53 -10.82
N SER A 113 1.35 -14.33 -11.15
CA SER A 113 2.04 -15.19 -12.11
C SER A 113 2.24 -16.62 -11.58
N ILE A 114 2.53 -16.79 -10.28
CA ILE A 114 2.63 -18.11 -9.64
C ILE A 114 1.25 -18.80 -9.62
N GLU A 115 0.19 -18.07 -9.31
CA GLU A 115 -1.18 -18.62 -9.29
C GLU A 115 -1.62 -19.09 -10.68
N GLN A 116 -1.37 -18.29 -11.72
CA GLN A 116 -1.61 -18.68 -13.12
C GLN A 116 -0.81 -19.93 -13.52
N LEU A 117 0.44 -20.04 -13.08
CA LEU A 117 1.26 -21.22 -13.32
C LEU A 117 0.67 -22.46 -12.63
N LYS A 118 0.20 -22.32 -11.38
CA LYS A 118 -0.46 -23.41 -10.65
C LYS A 118 -1.72 -23.88 -11.37
N GLU A 119 -2.56 -22.96 -11.83
CA GLU A 119 -3.77 -23.28 -12.61
C GLU A 119 -3.44 -23.99 -13.92
N LYS A 120 -2.40 -23.55 -14.64
CA LYS A 120 -1.94 -24.22 -15.85
C LYS A 120 -1.50 -25.66 -15.56
N ARG A 121 -0.66 -25.87 -14.55
CA ARG A 121 -0.19 -27.21 -14.14
C ARG A 121 -1.33 -28.12 -13.68
N LEU A 122 -2.33 -27.56 -13.01
CA LEU A 122 -3.51 -28.32 -12.59
C LEU A 122 -4.33 -28.78 -13.79
N ARG A 123 -4.51 -27.92 -14.81
CA ARG A 123 -5.18 -28.30 -16.07
C ARG A 123 -4.44 -29.40 -16.81
N GLU A 124 -3.10 -29.30 -16.91
CA GLU A 124 -2.26 -30.34 -17.52
C GLU A 124 -2.44 -31.69 -16.81
N TYR A 125 -2.35 -31.70 -15.47
CA TYR A 125 -2.54 -32.90 -14.67
C TYR A 125 -3.94 -33.52 -14.85
N ASN A 126 -5.00 -32.71 -14.85
CA ASN A 126 -6.36 -33.22 -15.04
C ASN A 126 -6.55 -33.83 -16.44
N ALA A 127 -5.92 -33.26 -17.47
CA ALA A 127 -5.96 -33.79 -18.83
C ALA A 127 -5.23 -35.14 -18.94
N GLU A 128 -4.08 -35.27 -18.27
CA GLU A 128 -3.34 -36.54 -18.19
C GLU A 128 -4.15 -37.63 -17.48
N VAL A 129 -4.77 -37.31 -16.34
CA VAL A 129 -5.63 -38.25 -15.61
C VAL A 129 -6.81 -38.71 -16.46
N LEU A 130 -7.49 -37.78 -17.14
CA LEU A 130 -8.61 -38.10 -18.02
C LEU A 130 -8.17 -39.01 -19.18
N PHE A 131 -7.00 -38.76 -19.75
CA PHE A 131 -6.44 -39.60 -20.81
C PHE A 131 -6.11 -41.02 -20.32
N GLU A 132 -5.51 -41.15 -19.14
CA GLU A 132 -5.23 -42.45 -18.51
C GLU A 132 -6.53 -43.22 -18.21
N GLU A 133 -7.58 -42.54 -17.71
CA GLU A 133 -8.89 -43.13 -17.45
C GLU A 133 -9.56 -43.63 -18.74
N GLN A 134 -9.56 -42.82 -19.81
CA GLN A 134 -10.09 -43.22 -21.11
C GLN A 134 -9.36 -44.44 -21.67
N LYS A 135 -8.02 -44.45 -21.61
CA LYS A 135 -7.22 -45.59 -22.06
C LYS A 135 -7.57 -46.87 -21.29
N MET A 136 -7.74 -46.80 -19.97
CA MET A 136 -8.15 -47.96 -19.17
C MET A 136 -9.55 -48.46 -19.55
N LEU A 137 -10.50 -47.55 -19.81
CA LEU A 137 -11.85 -47.93 -20.25
C LEU A 137 -11.83 -48.63 -21.62
N ASP A 138 -11.03 -48.11 -22.57
CA ASP A 138 -10.86 -48.72 -23.89
C ASP A 138 -10.22 -50.11 -23.79
N GLU A 139 -9.19 -50.27 -22.95
CA GLU A 139 -8.55 -51.57 -22.69
C GLU A 139 -9.54 -52.60 -22.10
N ILE A 140 -10.37 -52.19 -21.13
CA ILE A 140 -11.43 -53.04 -20.57
C ILE A 140 -12.47 -53.39 -21.66
N GLY A 141 -12.86 -52.42 -22.48
CA GLY A 141 -13.79 -52.62 -23.59
C GLY A 141 -13.30 -53.66 -24.60
N LEU A 142 -12.02 -53.60 -24.98
CA LEU A 142 -11.37 -54.57 -25.86
C LEU A 142 -11.31 -55.98 -25.23
N GLN A 143 -11.01 -56.09 -23.93
CA GLN A 143 -11.00 -57.39 -23.26
C GLN A 143 -12.39 -58.02 -23.19
N LEU A 144 -13.44 -57.22 -23.01
CA LEU A 144 -14.82 -57.70 -22.99
C LEU A 144 -15.32 -58.11 -24.38
N SER A 145 -14.91 -57.42 -25.44
CA SER A 145 -15.28 -57.78 -26.81
C SER A 145 -14.57 -59.04 -27.30
N MET A 146 -13.32 -59.28 -26.89
CA MET A 146 -12.57 -60.50 -27.23
C MET A 146 -12.98 -61.77 -26.46
N ARG A 147 -13.82 -61.65 -25.42
CA ARG A 147 -14.36 -62.80 -24.66
C ARG A 147 -15.72 -63.30 -25.19
N LYS A 148 -16.26 -62.66 -26.23
CA LYS A 148 -17.43 -63.15 -26.99
C LYS A 148 -16.95 -63.86 -28.25
#